data_AF-A0A511V294-F1
#
_entry.id   AF-A0A511V294-F1
#
_cell.length_a   1.000
_cell.length_b   1.000
_cell.length_c   1.000
_cell.angle_alpha   90.00
_cell.angle_beta   90.00
_cell.angle_gamma   90.00
#
_symmetry.space_group_name_H-M   'P 1'
#
loop_
_entity.id
_entity.type
_entity.pdbx_description
1 polymer ?
#
loop_
_entity_poly.entity_id
_entity_poly.type
_entity_poly.pdbx_seq_one_letter_code
_entity_poly.pdbx_strand_id
1 'polypeptide(L)'
;MTQRSYFTDISYYLSLQSKMLRAFEKGDYWRYIILREHYLYSGKYWESLSDESKLFEDSPSPYKDRAHYFDKKQLVYEHFIKDDVSVTLHMIEGKTALQTLQHALTNFVIYLIIFCAIYFSNNMLVRDRENISVLQGVPINWYRFINTKTIAAFVYTTVVLIIFMLLATSLLSMTYGFGTWSFKVPIMTGLNEEHFYYEYDMMPIATFLIIAFIFISILIYLFTRLNMIFSLLFKNEWVVLFMSSLILLSETYYFARDKRELLGFDLSYFPQTYFDFGNRRRTFQMKSRFCNI
;
A
#
# COMPACT_ATOMS: atom_id res chain seq x y z
N MET A 1 48.96 -3.29 -16.06
CA MET A 1 48.87 -2.59 -14.74
C MET A 1 47.44 -2.58 -14.18
N THR A 2 46.62 -3.62 -14.43
CA THR A 2 45.17 -3.64 -14.08
C THR A 2 44.77 -4.75 -13.10
N GLN A 3 45.59 -5.78 -12.90
CA GLN A 3 45.25 -6.89 -11.99
C GLN A 3 45.30 -6.51 -10.50
N ARG A 4 46.22 -5.65 -10.06
CA ARG A 4 46.32 -5.23 -8.64
C ARG A 4 45.09 -4.47 -8.14
N SER A 5 44.44 -3.68 -9.00
CA SER A 5 43.20 -2.97 -8.66
C SER A 5 42.08 -3.98 -8.38
N TYR A 6 41.89 -4.94 -9.29
CA TYR A 6 40.83 -5.94 -9.19
C TYR A 6 40.94 -6.85 -7.95
N PHE A 7 42.15 -7.30 -7.59
CA PHE A 7 42.36 -8.10 -6.38
C PHE A 7 42.18 -7.28 -5.08
N THR A 8 42.49 -5.99 -5.10
CA THR A 8 42.27 -5.10 -3.96
C THR A 8 40.77 -4.86 -3.74
N ASP A 9 40.00 -4.72 -4.82
CA ASP A 9 38.55 -4.57 -4.77
C ASP A 9 37.89 -5.84 -4.21
N ILE A 10 38.24 -7.02 -4.71
CA ILE A 10 37.67 -8.29 -4.21
C ILE A 10 37.96 -8.50 -2.71
N SER A 11 39.20 -8.30 -2.28
CA SER A 11 39.56 -8.49 -0.87
C SER A 11 38.85 -7.49 0.04
N TYR A 12 38.67 -6.24 -0.42
CA TYR A 12 37.85 -5.24 0.25
C TYR A 12 36.38 -5.72 0.42
N TYR A 13 35.73 -6.19 -0.65
CA TYR A 13 34.33 -6.65 -0.58
C TYR A 13 34.12 -7.90 0.27
N LEU A 14 35.03 -8.87 0.18
CA LEU A 14 35.01 -10.05 1.06
C LEU A 14 35.18 -9.64 2.53
N SER A 15 36.03 -8.66 2.80
CA SER A 15 36.17 -8.09 4.15
C SER A 15 34.90 -7.39 4.62
N LEU A 16 34.19 -6.70 3.71
CA LEU A 16 32.94 -6.01 4.01
C LEU A 16 31.80 -7.00 4.27
N GLN A 17 31.64 -8.03 3.43
CA GLN A 17 30.66 -9.09 3.61
C GLN A 17 30.89 -9.89 4.89
N SER A 18 32.14 -10.25 5.21
CA SER A 18 32.44 -10.93 6.48
C SER A 18 32.16 -10.04 7.70
N LYS A 19 32.37 -8.72 7.60
CA LYS A 19 31.96 -7.77 8.67
C LYS A 19 30.44 -7.68 8.79
N MET A 20 29.70 -7.65 7.69
CA MET A 20 28.23 -7.68 7.69
C MET A 20 27.71 -8.97 8.35
N LEU A 21 28.23 -10.13 7.94
CA LEU A 21 27.84 -11.42 8.49
C LEU A 21 28.09 -11.49 10.00
N ARG A 22 29.28 -11.07 10.46
CA ARG A 22 29.61 -11.02 11.89
C ARG A 22 28.72 -10.06 12.68
N ALA A 23 28.33 -8.93 12.08
CA ALA A 23 27.42 -7.99 12.74
C ALA A 23 26.03 -8.62 12.89
N PHE A 24 25.56 -9.30 11.84
CA PHE A 24 24.29 -10.02 11.84
C PHE A 24 24.26 -11.16 12.87
N GLU A 25 25.29 -12.03 12.88
CA GLU A 25 25.40 -13.15 13.84
C GLU A 25 25.46 -12.68 15.30
N LYS A 26 26.01 -11.49 15.55
CA LYS A 26 26.07 -10.88 16.89
C LYS A 26 24.79 -10.15 17.29
N GLY A 27 23.80 -10.05 16.41
CA GLY A 27 22.60 -9.24 16.63
C GLY A 27 22.84 -7.72 16.61
N ASP A 28 24.00 -7.28 16.13
CA ASP A 28 24.33 -5.86 15.97
C ASP A 28 23.77 -5.35 14.63
N TYR A 29 22.45 -5.20 14.60
CA TYR A 29 21.69 -4.81 13.41
C TYR A 29 21.99 -3.38 12.95
N TRP A 30 22.35 -2.50 13.88
CA TRP A 30 22.80 -1.14 13.58
C TRP A 30 24.06 -1.14 12.73
N ARG A 31 25.10 -1.85 13.20
CA ARG A 31 26.35 -2.00 12.45
C ARG A 31 26.13 -2.71 11.12
N TYR A 32 25.24 -3.70 11.09
CA TYR A 32 24.86 -4.36 9.85
C TYR A 32 24.31 -3.37 8.82
N ILE A 33 23.37 -2.50 9.19
CA ILE A 33 22.80 -1.49 8.27
C ILE A 33 23.86 -0.52 7.78
N ILE A 34 24.73 0.00 8.64
CA ILE A 34 25.80 0.94 8.23
C ILE A 34 26.71 0.28 7.17
N LEU A 35 27.13 -0.97 7.41
CA LEU A 35 27.98 -1.69 6.46
C LEU A 35 27.23 -2.04 5.17
N ARG A 36 25.94 -2.34 5.26
CA ARG A 36 25.08 -2.61 4.10
C ARG A 36 24.88 -1.35 3.26
N GLU A 37 24.65 -0.21 3.88
CA GLU A 37 24.50 1.07 3.20
C GLU A 37 25.79 1.47 2.49
N HIS A 38 26.93 1.31 3.16
CA HIS A 38 28.23 1.50 2.54
C HIS A 38 28.45 0.56 1.34
N TYR A 39 28.01 -0.70 1.44
CA TYR A 39 28.08 -1.65 0.32
C TYR A 39 27.25 -1.17 -0.88
N LEU A 40 26.03 -0.67 -0.65
CA LEU A 40 25.16 -0.14 -1.71
C LEU A 40 25.76 1.11 -2.38
N TYR A 41 26.31 2.05 -1.60
CA TYR A 41 26.95 3.27 -2.10
C TYR A 41 28.27 3.02 -2.85
N SER A 42 29.00 1.95 -2.56
CA SER A 42 30.31 1.64 -3.15
C SER A 42 30.30 1.25 -4.64
N GLY A 43 29.20 1.48 -5.36
CA GLY A 43 29.10 1.24 -6.81
C GLY A 43 28.68 -0.19 -7.21
N LYS A 44 28.42 -1.06 -6.22
CA LYS A 44 27.88 -2.43 -6.41
C LYS A 44 26.36 -2.46 -6.52
N TYR A 45 25.70 -1.31 -6.73
CA TYR A 45 24.27 -1.21 -7.02
C TYR A 45 23.82 -2.26 -8.05
N TRP A 46 24.58 -2.43 -9.14
CA TRP A 46 24.32 -3.40 -10.20
C TRP A 46 24.47 -4.88 -9.80
N GLU A 47 25.34 -5.19 -8.83
CA GLU A 47 25.50 -6.56 -8.30
C GLU A 47 24.45 -6.88 -7.23
N SER A 48 24.10 -5.91 -6.39
CA SER A 48 22.96 -6.05 -5.49
C SER A 48 21.66 -6.26 -6.28
N LEU A 49 21.53 -5.61 -7.44
CA LEU A 49 20.46 -5.89 -8.39
C LEU A 49 20.48 -7.36 -8.84
N SER A 50 21.63 -8.01 -9.03
CA SER A 50 21.64 -9.41 -9.49
C SER A 50 21.18 -10.43 -8.46
N ASP A 51 21.40 -10.21 -7.16
CA ASP A 51 21.06 -11.19 -6.11
C ASP A 51 19.54 -11.42 -5.96
N GLU A 52 18.74 -10.39 -6.21
CA GLU A 52 17.28 -10.45 -6.14
C GLU A 52 16.64 -10.61 -7.54
N SER A 53 17.42 -11.02 -8.55
CA SER A 53 16.93 -11.06 -9.94
C SER A 53 15.68 -11.90 -10.13
N LYS A 54 15.62 -13.03 -9.42
CA LYS A 54 14.53 -14.01 -9.45
C LYS A 54 13.19 -13.43 -9.01
N LEU A 55 13.19 -12.43 -8.13
CA LEU A 55 11.95 -11.78 -7.65
C LEU A 55 11.26 -10.98 -8.75
N PHE A 56 11.96 -10.65 -9.83
CA PHE A 56 11.47 -9.77 -10.89
C PHE A 56 11.49 -10.43 -12.28
N GLU A 57 11.76 -11.73 -12.40
CA GLU A 57 11.85 -12.42 -13.69
C GLU A 57 10.53 -12.35 -14.48
N ASP A 58 9.39 -12.48 -13.79
CA ASP A 58 8.06 -12.39 -14.40
C ASP A 58 7.54 -10.94 -14.55
N SER A 59 8.35 -9.94 -14.18
CA SER A 59 7.94 -8.54 -14.32
C SER A 59 7.95 -8.13 -15.80
N PRO A 60 6.96 -7.34 -16.25
CA PRO A 60 6.99 -6.71 -17.57
C PRO A 60 8.21 -5.80 -17.81
N SER A 61 8.85 -5.29 -16.75
CA SER A 61 10.12 -4.54 -16.85
C SER A 61 10.99 -4.83 -15.63
N PRO A 62 11.69 -5.99 -15.62
CA PRO A 62 12.43 -6.47 -14.46
C PRO A 62 13.44 -5.47 -13.94
N TYR A 63 14.17 -4.83 -14.86
CA TYR A 63 15.22 -3.88 -14.53
C TYR A 63 14.69 -2.64 -13.79
N LYS A 64 13.60 -2.04 -14.28
CA LYS A 64 13.00 -0.83 -13.66
C LYS A 64 12.32 -1.14 -12.33
N ASP A 65 11.70 -2.31 -12.21
CA ASP A 65 11.03 -2.73 -10.97
C ASP A 65 12.04 -3.00 -9.87
N ARG A 66 13.15 -3.62 -10.27
CA ARG A 66 14.27 -3.90 -9.39
C ARG A 66 14.98 -2.63 -8.92
N ALA A 67 15.33 -1.72 -9.83
CA ALA A 67 15.91 -0.42 -9.46
C ALA A 67 15.06 0.32 -8.43
N HIS A 68 13.75 0.43 -8.70
CA HIS A 68 12.79 1.04 -7.78
C HIS A 68 12.72 0.34 -6.41
N TYR A 69 12.81 -0.98 -6.37
CA TYR A 69 12.86 -1.73 -5.12
C TYR A 69 14.12 -1.42 -4.30
N PHE A 70 15.29 -1.35 -4.95
CA PHE A 70 16.55 -1.00 -4.30
C PHE A 70 16.56 0.43 -3.80
N ASP A 71 16.11 1.39 -4.60
CA ASP A 71 16.05 2.80 -4.22
C ASP A 71 15.19 2.98 -2.95
N LYS A 72 14.04 2.30 -2.89
CA LYS A 72 13.19 2.30 -1.68
C LYS A 72 13.89 1.69 -0.47
N LYS A 73 14.58 0.55 -0.62
CA LYS A 73 15.33 -0.07 0.49
C LYS A 73 16.46 0.83 0.99
N GLN A 74 17.19 1.46 0.07
CA GLN A 74 18.29 2.36 0.40
C GLN A 74 17.80 3.56 1.20
N LEU A 75 16.72 4.22 0.76
CA LEU A 75 16.12 5.34 1.50
C LEU A 75 15.72 4.96 2.93
N VAL A 76 15.20 3.74 3.12
CA VAL A 76 14.86 3.23 4.46
C VAL A 76 16.12 3.05 5.33
N TYR A 77 17.20 2.50 4.77
CA TYR A 77 18.47 2.31 5.48
C TYR A 77 19.14 3.64 5.84
N GLU A 78 19.17 4.60 4.91
CA GLU A 78 19.64 5.95 5.21
C GLU A 78 18.89 6.59 6.36
N HIS A 79 17.57 6.42 6.40
CA HIS A 79 16.76 6.98 7.45
C HIS A 79 16.97 6.29 8.80
N PHE A 80 17.19 4.96 8.83
CA PHE A 80 17.62 4.30 10.06
C PHE A 80 18.89 4.94 10.60
N ILE A 81 19.89 5.17 9.73
CA ILE A 81 21.17 5.75 10.11
C ILE A 81 21.02 7.21 10.58
N LYS A 82 20.24 8.03 9.87
CA LYS A 82 20.07 9.46 10.14
C LYS A 82 19.30 9.75 11.44
N ASP A 83 18.31 8.93 11.76
CA ASP A 83 17.39 9.17 12.88
C ASP A 83 17.74 8.37 14.14
N ASP A 84 18.88 7.67 14.16
CA ASP A 84 19.41 6.87 15.28
C ASP A 84 18.36 5.94 15.92
N VAL A 85 17.54 5.32 15.06
CA VAL A 85 16.43 4.48 15.49
C VAL A 85 16.97 3.13 15.96
N SER A 86 16.45 2.60 17.07
CA SER A 86 16.75 1.23 17.49
C SER A 86 16.27 0.22 16.44
N VAL A 87 17.20 -0.40 15.73
CA VAL A 87 16.88 -1.31 14.63
C VAL A 87 16.82 -2.75 15.11
N THR A 88 15.72 -3.42 14.79
CA THR A 88 15.55 -4.87 14.97
C THR A 88 15.58 -5.61 13.65
N LEU A 89 15.84 -6.91 13.68
CA LEU A 89 15.82 -7.76 12.47
C LEU A 89 14.51 -7.64 11.69
N HIS A 90 13.37 -7.72 12.39
CA HIS A 90 12.06 -7.66 11.75
C HIS A 90 11.77 -6.30 11.10
N MET A 91 12.40 -5.21 11.58
CA MET A 91 12.32 -3.90 10.94
C MET A 91 13.12 -3.84 9.63
N ILE A 92 14.30 -4.48 9.58
CA ILE A 92 15.12 -4.59 8.37
C ILE A 92 14.40 -5.42 7.31
N GLU A 93 13.75 -6.50 7.73
CA GLU A 93 13.01 -7.40 6.85
C GLU A 93 11.65 -6.83 6.41
N GLY A 94 11.19 -5.71 6.99
CA GLY A 94 9.88 -5.13 6.69
C GLY A 94 8.69 -5.94 7.23
N LYS A 95 8.91 -6.78 8.25
CA LYS A 95 7.92 -7.73 8.78
C LYS A 95 7.22 -7.28 10.05
N THR A 96 7.56 -6.11 10.61
CA THR A 96 6.86 -5.61 11.81
C THR A 96 5.36 -5.43 11.55
N ALA A 97 4.54 -5.45 12.60
CA ALA A 97 3.09 -5.33 12.46
C ALA A 97 2.68 -4.05 11.71
N LEU A 98 3.28 -2.89 12.06
CA LEU A 98 3.00 -1.63 11.38
C LEU A 98 3.44 -1.63 9.91
N GLN A 99 4.65 -2.11 9.59
CA GLN A 99 5.14 -2.20 8.21
C GLN A 99 4.28 -3.16 7.38
N THR A 100 3.90 -4.31 7.94
CA THR A 100 3.02 -5.27 7.28
C THR A 100 1.64 -4.68 7.01
N LEU A 101 1.08 -3.92 7.97
CA LEU A 101 -0.18 -3.20 7.77
C LEU A 101 -0.06 -2.17 6.65
N GLN A 102 1.01 -1.37 6.65
CA GLN A 102 1.28 -0.41 5.58
C GLN A 102 1.39 -1.12 4.22
N HIS A 103 2.15 -2.21 4.14
CA HIS A 103 2.26 -3.02 2.93
C HIS A 103 0.92 -3.61 2.50
N ALA A 104 0.08 -4.07 3.42
CA ALA A 104 -1.26 -4.58 3.09
C ALA A 104 -2.13 -3.48 2.46
N LEU A 105 -2.20 -2.30 3.07
CA LEU A 105 -3.01 -1.18 2.57
C LEU A 105 -2.53 -0.62 1.22
N THR A 106 -1.26 -0.87 0.90
CA THR A 106 -0.57 -0.40 -0.31
C THR A 106 -0.61 -1.43 -1.45
N ASN A 107 -1.04 -2.66 -1.17
CA ASN A 107 -1.09 -3.76 -2.13
C ASN A 107 -2.53 -4.22 -2.38
N PHE A 108 -2.69 -5.34 -3.09
CA PHE A 108 -3.99 -5.89 -3.48
C PHE A 108 -4.99 -6.11 -2.31
N VAL A 109 -4.50 -6.18 -1.06
CA VAL A 109 -5.35 -6.33 0.13
C VAL A 109 -6.35 -5.17 0.28
N ILE A 110 -6.04 -3.96 -0.20
CA ILE A 110 -7.01 -2.86 -0.21
C ILE A 110 -8.29 -3.20 -1.00
N TYR A 111 -8.16 -3.85 -2.16
CA TYR A 111 -9.31 -4.29 -2.94
C TYR A 111 -10.09 -5.37 -2.20
N LEU A 112 -9.41 -6.27 -1.48
CA LEU A 112 -10.06 -7.26 -0.63
C LEU A 112 -10.87 -6.59 0.48
N ILE A 113 -10.31 -5.58 1.17
CA ILE A 113 -11.00 -4.81 2.22
C ILE A 113 -12.27 -4.15 1.65
N ILE A 114 -12.17 -3.50 0.48
CA ILE A 114 -13.32 -2.86 -0.16
C ILE A 114 -14.34 -3.90 -0.64
N PHE A 115 -13.90 -5.04 -1.17
CA PHE A 115 -14.78 -6.14 -1.55
C PHE A 115 -15.56 -6.68 -0.34
N CYS A 116 -14.89 -6.89 0.80
CA CYS A 116 -15.56 -7.25 2.05
C CYS A 116 -16.57 -6.18 2.48
N ALA A 117 -16.24 -4.89 2.34
CA ALA A 117 -17.19 -3.81 2.61
C ALA A 117 -18.42 -3.88 1.70
N ILE A 118 -18.25 -4.15 0.41
CA ILE A 118 -19.34 -4.36 -0.55
C ILE A 118 -20.20 -5.55 -0.12
N TYR A 119 -19.57 -6.68 0.21
CA TYR A 119 -20.26 -7.91 0.63
C TYR A 119 -21.09 -7.70 1.90
N PHE A 120 -20.49 -7.16 2.97
CA PHE A 120 -21.20 -6.90 4.22
C PHE A 120 -22.29 -5.84 4.07
N SER A 121 -22.04 -4.81 3.26
CA SER A 121 -23.06 -3.79 2.95
C SER A 121 -24.25 -4.42 2.22
N ASN A 122 -24.02 -5.27 1.23
CA ASN A 122 -25.10 -5.92 0.48
C ASN A 122 -25.98 -6.79 1.39
N ASN A 123 -25.37 -7.63 2.23
CA ASN A 123 -26.10 -8.49 3.17
C ASN A 123 -27.00 -7.66 4.12
N MET A 124 -26.51 -6.52 4.63
CA MET A 124 -27.31 -5.62 5.45
C MET A 124 -28.48 -4.99 4.69
N LEU A 125 -28.29 -4.62 3.41
CA LEU A 125 -29.34 -3.99 2.61
C LEU A 125 -30.49 -4.96 2.29
N VAL A 126 -30.13 -6.22 2.11
CA VAL A 126 -30.99 -7.36 1.76
C VAL A 126 -31.93 -7.77 2.88
N ARG A 127 -31.42 -7.86 4.11
CA ARG A 127 -32.15 -8.40 5.26
C ARG A 127 -33.49 -7.68 5.56
N ASP A 128 -33.61 -6.42 5.16
CA ASP A 128 -34.85 -5.65 5.30
C ASP A 128 -35.90 -5.95 4.21
N ARG A 129 -35.47 -6.42 3.03
CA ARG A 129 -36.40 -6.82 1.95
C ARG A 129 -37.16 -8.08 2.30
N GLU A 130 -36.54 -8.97 3.06
CA GLU A 130 -37.17 -10.19 3.55
C GLU A 130 -38.19 -9.90 4.67
N ASN A 131 -38.04 -8.77 5.37
CA ASN A 131 -38.84 -8.37 6.53
C ASN A 131 -39.69 -7.13 6.26
N ILE A 132 -40.45 -7.13 5.16
CA ILE A 132 -41.32 -6.02 4.71
C ILE A 132 -42.30 -5.58 5.82
N SER A 133 -42.73 -6.50 6.68
CA SER A 133 -43.65 -6.25 7.80
C SER A 133 -43.11 -5.28 8.85
N VAL A 134 -41.79 -5.14 8.97
CA VAL A 134 -41.15 -4.20 9.92
C VAL A 134 -41.20 -2.75 9.41
N LEU A 135 -41.36 -2.55 8.10
CA LEU A 135 -41.32 -1.25 7.44
C LEU A 135 -42.70 -0.65 7.12
N GLN A 136 -43.75 -1.49 7.13
CA GLN A 136 -45.13 -1.07 6.88
C GLN A 136 -45.74 -0.42 8.13
N GLY A 137 -45.42 0.85 8.38
CA GLY A 137 -46.06 1.61 9.45
C GLY A 137 -45.32 2.84 9.93
N VAL A 138 -44.07 3.06 9.49
CA VAL A 138 -43.28 4.20 9.96
C VAL A 138 -43.43 5.37 8.98
N PRO A 139 -43.95 6.54 9.41
CA PRO A 139 -44.11 7.73 8.56
C PRO A 139 -42.76 8.44 8.37
N ILE A 140 -41.78 7.75 7.78
CA ILE A 140 -40.46 8.30 7.48
C ILE A 140 -40.40 8.66 5.99
N ASN A 141 -39.93 9.87 5.70
CA ASN A 141 -39.63 10.29 4.34
C ASN A 141 -38.62 9.32 3.69
N TRP A 142 -38.92 8.82 2.49
CA TRP A 142 -38.10 7.89 1.72
C TRP A 142 -36.61 8.28 1.66
N TYR A 143 -36.32 9.57 1.52
CA TYR A 143 -34.95 10.08 1.49
C TYR A 143 -34.22 9.89 2.83
N ARG A 144 -34.89 10.16 3.96
CA ARG A 144 -34.33 9.95 5.30
C ARG A 144 -34.09 8.46 5.55
N PHE A 145 -35.02 7.61 5.11
CA PHE A 145 -34.89 6.17 5.22
C PHE A 145 -33.62 5.64 4.53
N ILE A 146 -33.39 6.03 3.27
CA ILE A 146 -32.19 5.63 2.51
C ILE A 146 -30.90 6.12 3.20
N ASN A 147 -30.88 7.35 3.70
CA ASN A 147 -29.71 7.92 4.35
C ASN A 147 -29.39 7.23 5.67
N THR A 148 -30.38 7.04 6.54
CA THR A 148 -30.21 6.32 7.81
C THR A 148 -29.72 4.90 7.56
N LYS A 149 -30.27 4.22 6.55
CA LYS A 149 -29.85 2.86 6.18
C LYS A 149 -28.42 2.81 5.64
N THR A 150 -28.03 3.78 4.82
CA THR A 150 -26.64 3.88 4.33
C THR A 150 -25.67 4.09 5.50
N ILE A 151 -26.00 4.99 6.43
CA ILE A 151 -25.16 5.27 7.61
C ILE A 151 -25.06 4.01 8.49
N ALA A 152 -26.17 3.32 8.74
CA ALA A 152 -26.17 2.09 9.52
C ALA A 152 -25.31 1.00 8.86
N ALA A 153 -25.45 0.80 7.55
CA ALA A 153 -24.61 -0.13 6.80
C ALA A 153 -23.14 0.27 6.86
N PHE A 154 -22.81 1.55 6.65
CA PHE A 154 -21.45 2.08 6.72
C PHE A 154 -20.80 1.87 8.10
N VAL A 155 -21.51 2.20 9.17
CA VAL A 155 -20.99 2.03 10.54
C VAL A 155 -20.76 0.54 10.84
N TYR A 156 -21.73 -0.31 10.49
CA TYR A 156 -21.60 -1.75 10.68
C TYR A 156 -20.40 -2.33 9.93
N THR A 157 -20.25 -2.04 8.63
CA THR A 157 -19.12 -2.55 7.83
C THR A 157 -17.78 -2.03 8.35
N THR A 158 -17.71 -0.74 8.73
CA THR A 158 -16.50 -0.13 9.27
C THR A 158 -16.08 -0.77 10.59
N VAL A 159 -17.02 -0.98 11.52
CA VAL A 159 -16.73 -1.63 12.82
C VAL A 159 -16.23 -3.05 12.63
N VAL A 160 -16.87 -3.84 11.76
CA VAL A 160 -16.44 -5.20 11.45
C VAL A 160 -15.01 -5.22 10.90
N LEU A 161 -14.70 -4.35 9.93
CA LEU A 161 -13.36 -4.27 9.34
C LEU A 161 -12.30 -3.80 10.35
N ILE A 162 -12.62 -2.85 11.23
CA ILE A 162 -11.72 -2.42 12.31
C ILE A 162 -11.40 -3.59 13.24
N ILE A 163 -12.39 -4.39 13.64
CA ILE A 163 -12.17 -5.57 14.49
C ILE A 163 -11.22 -6.56 13.79
N PHE A 164 -11.43 -6.86 12.51
CA PHE A 164 -10.53 -7.75 11.76
C PHE A 164 -9.11 -7.19 11.65
N MET A 165 -8.96 -5.88 11.40
CA MET A 165 -7.65 -5.21 11.32
C MET A 165 -6.92 -5.23 12.67
N LEU A 166 -7.64 -5.00 13.78
CA LEU A 166 -7.06 -5.05 15.13
C LEU A 166 -6.62 -6.48 15.49
N LEU A 167 -7.42 -7.48 15.14
CA LEU A 167 -7.05 -8.88 15.35
C LEU A 167 -5.80 -9.25 14.53
N ALA A 168 -5.78 -8.91 13.24
CA ALA A 168 -4.63 -9.20 12.37
C ALA A 168 -3.34 -8.51 12.85
N THR A 169 -3.42 -7.23 13.23
CA THR A 169 -2.27 -6.48 13.75
C THR A 169 -1.80 -6.98 15.12
N SER A 170 -2.72 -7.42 15.99
CA SER A 170 -2.37 -8.03 17.28
C SER A 170 -1.60 -9.34 17.09
N LEU A 171 -2.07 -10.23 16.22
CA LEU A 171 -1.38 -11.49 15.90
C LEU A 171 0.01 -11.26 15.29
N LEU A 172 0.11 -10.30 14.37
CA LEU A 172 1.40 -9.92 13.78
C LEU A 172 2.36 -9.33 14.83
N SER A 173 1.85 -8.50 15.74
CA SER A 173 2.64 -7.91 16.81
C SER A 173 3.21 -8.96 17.77
N MET A 174 2.47 -10.04 18.03
CA MET A 174 2.97 -11.15 18.86
C MET A 174 4.09 -11.93 18.17
N THR A 175 4.11 -11.97 16.84
CA THR A 175 5.05 -12.79 16.06
C THR A 175 6.30 -12.02 15.66
N TYR A 176 6.16 -10.78 15.19
CA TYR A 176 7.24 -9.99 14.58
C TYR A 176 7.54 -8.68 15.31
N GLY A 177 6.83 -8.43 16.43
CA GLY A 177 6.88 -7.16 17.14
C GLY A 177 6.03 -6.06 16.51
N PHE A 178 5.71 -5.04 17.30
CA PHE A 178 4.83 -3.95 16.89
C PHE A 178 5.50 -3.03 15.84
N GLY A 179 6.80 -2.79 15.99
CA GLY A 179 7.54 -1.78 15.22
C GLY A 179 7.43 -0.38 15.83
N THR A 180 7.91 0.63 15.11
CA THR A 180 8.00 2.01 15.61
C THR A 180 7.14 2.96 14.77
N TRP A 181 6.32 3.78 15.43
CA TRP A 181 5.45 4.76 14.76
C TRP A 181 6.20 5.89 14.05
N SER A 182 7.44 6.17 14.44
CA SER A 182 8.33 7.14 13.79
C SER A 182 9.04 6.58 12.56
N PHE A 183 8.89 5.29 12.26
CA PHE A 183 9.45 4.68 11.06
C PHE A 183 8.96 5.42 9.81
N LYS A 184 9.87 5.98 9.02
CA LYS A 184 9.48 6.66 7.78
C LYS A 184 9.43 5.70 6.60
N VAL A 185 8.35 5.80 5.84
CA VAL A 185 8.09 5.02 4.63
C VAL A 185 8.38 5.91 3.41
N PRO A 186 9.11 5.41 2.40
CA PRO A 186 9.32 6.16 1.17
C PRO A 186 8.03 6.20 0.35
N ILE A 187 7.51 7.41 0.17
CA ILE A 187 6.37 7.72 -0.69
C ILE A 187 6.94 8.40 -1.93
N MET A 188 6.70 7.83 -3.10
CA MET A 188 7.09 8.48 -4.35
C MET A 188 6.38 9.84 -4.42
N THR A 189 7.04 10.93 -4.82
CA THR A 189 6.48 12.29 -4.94
C THR A 189 6.46 12.82 -6.36
N GLY A 190 7.25 12.24 -7.26
CA GLY A 190 7.24 12.57 -8.68
C GLY A 190 8.24 11.74 -9.46
N LEU A 191 8.24 11.89 -10.79
CA LEU A 191 9.41 11.58 -11.61
C LEU A 191 10.06 12.91 -11.90
N ASN A 192 11.35 13.05 -11.58
CA ASN A 192 12.08 14.19 -12.08
C ASN A 192 12.34 13.95 -13.57
N GLU A 193 11.61 14.64 -14.45
CA GLU A 193 11.69 14.46 -15.90
C GLU A 193 13.06 14.87 -16.46
N GLU A 194 13.79 15.77 -15.77
CA GLU A 194 15.11 16.21 -16.20
C GLU A 194 16.19 15.14 -15.98
N HIS A 195 16.04 14.31 -14.95
CA HIS A 195 17.08 13.37 -14.51
C HIS A 195 16.61 11.90 -14.52
N PHE A 196 15.39 11.64 -14.97
CA PHE A 196 14.79 10.30 -15.10
C PHE A 196 14.85 9.43 -13.82
N TYR A 197 14.91 10.03 -12.63
CA TYR A 197 14.83 9.33 -11.35
C TYR A 197 13.50 9.58 -10.64
N TYR A 198 13.09 8.63 -9.82
CA TYR A 198 11.91 8.75 -8.96
C TYR A 198 12.27 9.59 -7.74
N GLU A 199 11.54 10.68 -7.53
CA GLU A 199 11.64 11.44 -6.31
C GLU A 199 10.80 10.76 -5.23
N TYR A 200 11.36 10.60 -4.04
CA TYR A 200 10.69 10.05 -2.88
C TYR A 200 10.76 11.02 -1.73
N ASP A 201 9.64 11.15 -1.02
CA ASP A 201 9.57 11.81 0.27
C ASP A 201 9.39 10.76 1.36
N MET A 202 9.84 11.08 2.57
CA MET A 202 9.86 10.15 3.70
C MET A 202 8.80 10.57 4.70
N MET A 203 7.71 9.81 4.77
CA MET A 203 6.60 10.10 5.67
C MET A 203 6.58 9.12 6.84
N PRO A 204 6.38 9.57 8.10
CA PRO A 204 6.16 8.67 9.22
C PRO A 204 5.00 7.71 8.97
N ILE A 205 5.16 6.44 9.35
CA ILE A 205 4.16 5.40 9.16
C ILE A 205 2.85 5.71 9.87
N ALA A 206 2.91 6.41 11.01
CA ALA A 206 1.72 6.92 11.71
C ALA A 206 0.87 7.82 10.81
N THR A 207 1.51 8.81 10.16
CA THR A 207 0.83 9.75 9.26
C THR A 207 0.27 9.03 8.05
N PHE A 208 1.05 8.10 7.46
CA PHE A 208 0.58 7.27 6.35
C PHE A 208 -0.68 6.49 6.73
N LEU A 209 -0.68 5.81 7.88
CA LEU A 209 -1.80 5.00 8.33
C LEU A 209 -3.06 5.86 8.57
N ILE A 210 -2.92 7.03 9.21
CA ILE A 210 -4.06 7.94 9.43
C ILE A 210 -4.69 8.36 8.10
N ILE A 211 -3.87 8.79 7.14
CA ILE A 211 -4.35 9.19 5.81
C ILE A 211 -5.03 8.00 5.11
N ALA A 212 -4.44 6.82 5.17
CA ALA A 212 -5.01 5.60 4.59
C ALA A 212 -6.36 5.25 5.23
N PHE A 213 -6.48 5.31 6.55
CA PHE A 213 -7.75 5.03 7.26
C PHE A 213 -8.86 6.01 6.90
N ILE A 214 -8.55 7.31 6.80
CA ILE A 214 -9.50 8.33 6.34
C ILE A 214 -9.96 8.01 4.92
N PHE A 215 -9.02 7.72 4.03
CA PHE A 215 -9.33 7.43 2.64
C PHE A 215 -10.17 6.16 2.49
N ILE A 216 -9.80 5.07 3.16
CA ILE A 216 -10.55 3.81 3.20
C ILE A 216 -11.97 4.04 3.69
N SER A 217 -12.15 4.85 4.72
CA SER A 217 -13.49 5.20 5.23
C SER A 217 -14.34 5.92 4.17
N ILE A 218 -13.74 6.86 3.44
CA ILE A 218 -14.41 7.54 2.32
C ILE A 218 -14.81 6.53 1.22
N LEU A 219 -13.92 5.59 0.88
CA LEU A 219 -14.22 4.55 -0.11
C LEU A 219 -15.34 3.62 0.34
N ILE A 220 -15.29 3.14 1.57
CA ILE A 220 -16.33 2.27 2.14
C ILE A 220 -17.68 2.99 2.07
N TYR A 221 -17.72 4.28 2.41
CA TYR A 221 -18.95 5.08 2.31
C TYR A 221 -19.44 5.18 0.86
N LEU A 222 -18.54 5.46 -0.10
CA LEU A 222 -18.88 5.59 -1.51
C LEU A 222 -19.41 4.27 -2.08
N PHE A 223 -18.75 3.14 -1.82
CA PHE A 223 -19.20 1.83 -2.27
C PHE A 223 -20.49 1.39 -1.57
N THR A 224 -20.70 1.74 -0.31
CA THR A 224 -21.98 1.50 0.39
C THR A 224 -23.11 2.28 -0.29
N ARG A 225 -22.88 3.54 -0.65
CA ARG A 225 -23.85 4.35 -1.41
C ARG A 225 -24.12 3.77 -2.80
N LEU A 226 -23.08 3.36 -3.51
CA LEU A 226 -23.20 2.74 -4.82
C LEU A 226 -24.02 1.44 -4.75
N ASN A 227 -23.73 0.57 -3.77
CA ASN A 227 -24.50 -0.64 -3.51
C ASN A 227 -25.98 -0.35 -3.25
N MET A 228 -26.28 0.71 -2.49
CA MET A 228 -27.67 1.11 -2.25
C MET A 228 -28.37 1.53 -3.55
N ILE A 229 -27.71 2.31 -4.41
CA ILE A 229 -28.27 2.71 -5.72
C ILE A 229 -28.50 1.49 -6.60
N PHE A 230 -27.53 0.58 -6.69
CA PHE A 230 -27.68 -0.66 -7.43
C PHE A 230 -28.74 -1.57 -6.85
N SER A 231 -28.89 -1.62 -5.53
CA SER A 231 -29.97 -2.35 -4.89
C SER A 231 -31.32 -1.79 -5.34
N LEU A 232 -31.48 -0.46 -5.39
CA LEU A 232 -32.73 0.14 -5.88
C LEU A 232 -33.01 -0.15 -7.36
N LEU A 233 -31.97 -0.16 -8.21
CA LEU A 233 -32.09 -0.44 -9.64
C LEU A 233 -32.33 -1.94 -9.93
N PHE A 234 -31.51 -2.78 -9.30
CA PHE A 234 -31.50 -4.22 -9.45
C PHE A 234 -32.13 -4.84 -8.19
N LYS A 235 -33.35 -5.36 -8.35
CA LYS A 235 -34.06 -6.08 -7.28
C LYS A 235 -33.46 -7.47 -6.96
N ASN A 236 -32.23 -7.74 -7.40
CA ASN A 236 -31.51 -8.99 -7.21
C ASN A 236 -30.13 -8.72 -6.60
N GLU A 237 -29.88 -9.35 -5.47
CA GLU A 237 -28.73 -9.15 -4.58
C GLU A 237 -27.42 -9.63 -5.21
N TRP A 238 -27.50 -10.75 -5.95
CA TRP A 238 -26.37 -11.30 -6.69
C TRP A 238 -25.94 -10.37 -7.81
N VAL A 239 -26.91 -9.73 -8.49
CA VAL A 239 -26.62 -8.74 -9.53
C VAL A 239 -25.96 -7.50 -8.93
N VAL A 240 -26.45 -7.02 -7.78
CA VAL A 240 -25.84 -5.88 -7.06
C VAL A 240 -24.40 -6.20 -6.68
N LEU A 241 -24.16 -7.37 -6.06
CA LEU A 241 -22.83 -7.79 -5.66
C LEU A 241 -21.88 -7.87 -6.86
N PHE A 242 -22.34 -8.49 -7.94
CA PHE A 242 -21.58 -8.67 -9.17
C PHE A 242 -21.22 -7.33 -9.81
N MET A 243 -22.19 -6.43 -9.98
CA MET A 243 -21.97 -5.11 -10.59
C MET A 243 -21.02 -4.23 -9.76
N SER A 244 -21.17 -4.20 -8.44
CA SER A 244 -20.26 -3.46 -7.57
C SER A 244 -18.85 -4.03 -7.57
N SER A 245 -18.71 -5.36 -7.63
CA SER A 245 -17.41 -6.03 -7.70
C SER A 245 -16.72 -5.78 -9.05
N LEU A 246 -17.47 -5.76 -10.15
CA LEU A 246 -16.94 -5.38 -11.47
C LEU A 246 -16.41 -3.95 -11.47
N ILE A 247 -17.11 -3.01 -10.83
CA ILE A 247 -16.65 -1.61 -10.71
C ILE A 247 -15.42 -1.49 -9.82
N LEU A 248 -15.31 -2.30 -8.76
CA LEU A 248 -14.12 -2.33 -7.93
C LEU A 248 -12.91 -2.84 -8.72
N LEU A 249 -13.09 -3.91 -9.49
CA LEU A 249 -12.01 -4.56 -10.24
C LEU A 249 -11.74 -3.95 -11.61
N SER A 250 -12.57 -3.03 -12.10
CA SER A 250 -12.40 -2.49 -13.45
C SER A 250 -11.03 -1.84 -13.65
N GLU A 251 -10.45 -1.22 -12.61
CA GLU A 251 -9.10 -0.68 -12.67
C GLU A 251 -8.08 -1.73 -13.12
N THR A 252 -8.16 -2.96 -12.61
CA THR A 252 -7.21 -4.03 -12.97
C THR A 252 -7.26 -4.42 -14.44
N TYR A 253 -8.38 -4.17 -15.14
CA TYR A 253 -8.56 -4.53 -16.54
C TYR A 253 -8.09 -3.46 -17.52
N TYR A 254 -8.32 -2.17 -17.23
CA TYR A 254 -7.93 -1.10 -18.15
C TYR A 254 -6.59 -0.43 -17.80
N PHE A 255 -6.09 -0.63 -16.58
CA PHE A 255 -4.84 -0.03 -16.14
C PHE A 255 -3.63 -0.84 -16.64
N ALA A 256 -3.01 -0.37 -17.72
CA ALA A 256 -1.73 -0.87 -18.20
C ALA A 256 -0.62 0.19 -17.99
N ARG A 257 0.59 -0.26 -17.66
CA ARG A 257 1.74 0.59 -17.26
C ARG A 257 2.16 1.62 -18.32
N ASP A 258 1.83 1.36 -19.57
CA ASP A 258 2.13 2.14 -20.76
C ASP A 258 0.99 3.11 -21.16
N LYS A 259 -0.20 2.97 -20.56
CA LYS A 259 -1.38 3.78 -20.90
C LYS A 259 -1.56 4.91 -19.89
N ARG A 260 -1.30 6.13 -20.34
CA ARG A 260 -1.62 7.38 -19.61
C ARG A 260 -3.04 7.88 -19.87
N GLU A 261 -3.68 7.35 -20.92
CA GLU A 261 -5.02 7.75 -21.36
C GLU A 261 -5.92 6.54 -21.59
N LEU A 262 -7.18 6.67 -21.18
CA LEU A 262 -8.26 5.73 -21.46
C LEU A 262 -9.30 6.47 -22.31
N LEU A 263 -9.51 6.03 -23.55
CA LEU A 263 -10.47 6.63 -24.49
C LEU A 263 -10.26 8.14 -24.69
N GLY A 264 -9.00 8.61 -24.68
CA GLY A 264 -8.64 10.02 -24.86
C GLY A 264 -8.78 10.90 -23.60
N PHE A 265 -9.14 10.31 -22.46
CA PHE A 265 -9.14 10.99 -21.16
C PHE A 265 -7.96 10.52 -20.32
N ASP A 266 -7.30 11.47 -19.65
CA ASP A 266 -6.25 11.17 -18.66
C ASP A 266 -6.83 10.25 -17.57
N LEU A 267 -6.11 9.16 -17.28
CA LEU A 267 -6.53 8.20 -16.25
C LEU A 267 -6.73 8.85 -14.89
N SER A 268 -6.11 10.00 -14.63
CA SER A 268 -6.23 10.77 -13.38
C SER A 268 -7.67 11.22 -13.07
N TYR A 269 -8.56 11.29 -14.06
CA TYR A 269 -9.97 11.65 -13.82
C TYR A 269 -10.81 10.50 -13.26
N PHE A 270 -10.32 9.25 -13.32
CA PHE A 270 -11.09 8.10 -12.87
C PHE A 270 -10.87 7.86 -11.38
N PRO A 271 -11.91 7.86 -10.53
CA PRO A 271 -11.77 7.74 -9.07
C PRO A 271 -11.15 6.42 -8.63
N GLN A 272 -11.27 5.38 -9.46
CA GLN A 272 -10.69 4.07 -9.24
C GLN A 272 -9.16 4.08 -9.29
N THR A 273 -8.56 5.04 -10.00
CA THR A 273 -7.09 5.12 -10.11
C THR A 273 -6.38 5.57 -8.85
N TYR A 274 -7.14 6.01 -7.85
CA TYR A 274 -6.65 6.46 -6.56
C TYR A 274 -6.64 5.32 -5.52
N PHE A 275 -6.91 4.07 -5.89
CA PHE A 275 -6.94 2.95 -4.94
C PHE A 275 -5.55 2.37 -4.60
N ASP A 276 -4.52 2.72 -5.36
CA ASP A 276 -3.12 2.31 -5.10
C ASP A 276 -2.36 3.41 -4.33
N PHE A 277 -2.34 3.30 -3.00
CA PHE A 277 -1.61 4.23 -2.12
C PHE A 277 -0.17 3.78 -1.94
N GLY A 278 0.80 4.53 -2.45
CA GLY A 278 2.20 4.40 -2.05
C GLY A 278 3.02 3.26 -2.69
N ASN A 279 2.43 2.33 -3.49
CA ASN A 279 3.24 1.31 -4.21
C ASN A 279 3.34 1.48 -5.71
N ARG A 280 2.52 2.29 -6.38
CA ARG A 280 2.75 2.59 -7.80
C ARG A 280 3.04 4.05 -8.04
N ARG A 281 4.21 4.31 -8.65
CA ARG A 281 4.45 4.96 -9.96
C ARG A 281 3.45 6.04 -10.46
N ARG A 282 2.74 6.74 -9.59
CA ARG A 282 1.78 7.82 -9.91
C ARG A 282 1.73 8.83 -8.76
N THR A 283 2.81 9.56 -8.59
CA THR A 283 2.78 10.81 -7.83
C THR A 283 2.91 12.01 -8.74
N PHE A 284 2.42 11.85 -9.97
CA PHE A 284 2.04 13.01 -10.73
C PHE A 284 0.62 13.38 -10.30
N GLN A 285 0.50 14.60 -9.76
CA GLN A 285 -0.71 15.41 -9.65
C GLN A 285 -1.42 15.55 -8.30
N MET A 286 -1.03 14.90 -7.21
CA MET A 286 -1.59 15.31 -5.90
C MET A 286 -1.02 16.67 -5.45
N LYS A 287 0.27 16.95 -5.69
CA LYS A 287 0.89 18.21 -5.27
C LYS A 287 0.55 19.42 -6.15
N SER A 288 0.28 19.25 -7.45
CA SER A 288 -0.01 20.40 -8.32
C SER A 288 -1.42 20.98 -8.15
N ARG A 289 -2.37 20.22 -7.57
CA ARG A 289 -3.75 20.69 -7.34
C ARG A 289 -4.11 20.92 -5.87
N PHE A 290 -3.40 20.34 -4.90
CA PHE A 290 -3.61 20.66 -3.48
C PHE A 290 -2.69 21.75 -2.92
N CYS A 291 -1.60 22.12 -3.60
CA CYS A 291 -0.80 23.32 -3.24
C CYS A 291 -1.25 24.61 -3.93
N ASN A 292 -2.33 24.57 -4.73
CA ASN A 292 -2.92 25.74 -5.39
C ASN A 292 -4.36 26.02 -4.91
N ILE A 293 -4.68 25.60 -3.68
CA ILE A 293 -5.85 26.05 -2.91
C ILE A 293 -5.35 26.57 -1.57
#